data_AF-A0A1J4UP79-F1
#
_entry.id   AF-A0A1J4UP79-F1
#
_cell.length_a   1.000
_cell.length_b   1.000
_cell.length_c   1.000
_cell.angle_alpha   90.00
_cell.angle_beta   90.00
_cell.angle_gamma   90.00
#
_symmetry.space_group_name_H-M   'P 1'
#
loop_
_entity.id
_entity.type
_entity.pdbx_description
1 polymer ?
#
loop_
_entity_poly.entity_id
_entity_poly.type
_entity_poly.pdbx_seq_one_letter_code
_entity_poly.pdbx_strand_id
1 'polypeptide(L)'
;MSNWLVYALFAMLCVSVANILLKIFVRDHAQSIGQNALIGTAVLVLLAVAAAYYFFFREAGQDFVLVALALLFFSALSFGLVFLALQTEKVALVMAVLSLGTVVLAMASIPVFGDSFTPKQALAIIFATISVLSLVL
;
A
#
# COMPACT_ATOMS: atom_id res chain seq x y z
N MET A 1 -17.03 -21.29 -9.06
CA MET A 1 -16.93 -20.41 -7.89
C MET A 1 -15.95 -19.30 -8.22
N SER A 2 -16.25 -18.05 -7.84
CA SER A 2 -15.36 -16.92 -8.08
C SER A 2 -14.12 -17.04 -7.18
N ASN A 3 -12.94 -17.17 -7.77
CA ASN A 3 -11.66 -17.33 -7.05
C ASN A 3 -11.12 -16.01 -6.45
N TRP A 4 -11.96 -14.96 -6.36
CA TRP A 4 -11.58 -13.63 -5.86
C TRP A 4 -10.93 -13.69 -4.46
N LEU A 5 -11.45 -14.55 -3.58
CA LEU A 5 -10.92 -14.73 -2.22
C LEU A 5 -9.49 -15.28 -2.27
N VAL A 6 -9.22 -16.24 -3.16
CA VAL A 6 -7.89 -16.82 -3.33
C VAL A 6 -6.92 -15.75 -3.84
N TYR A 7 -7.31 -14.95 -4.83
CA TYR A 7 -6.47 -13.86 -5.33
C TYR A 7 -6.20 -12.80 -4.25
N ALA A 8 -7.20 -12.43 -3.45
CA ALA A 8 -7.04 -11.49 -2.34
C ALA A 8 -6.09 -12.03 -1.26
N LEU A 9 -6.20 -13.32 -0.92
CA LEU A 9 -5.31 -13.97 0.05
C LEU A 9 -3.87 -14.04 -0.47
N PHE A 10 -3.66 -14.42 -1.73
CA PHE A 10 -2.31 -14.41 -2.32
C PHE A 10 -1.72 -13.00 -2.39
N ALA A 11 -2.53 -12.00 -2.76
CA ALA A 11 -2.10 -10.61 -2.75
C ALA A 11 -1.66 -10.16 -1.34
N MET A 12 -2.44 -10.52 -0.30
CA MET A 12 -2.08 -10.24 1.09
C MET A 12 -0.74 -10.86 1.48
N LEU A 13 -0.48 -12.11 1.08
CA LEU A 13 0.79 -12.79 1.35
C LEU A 13 1.96 -12.10 0.63
N CYS A 14 1.81 -11.78 -0.66
CA CYS A 14 2.83 -11.09 -1.44
C CYS A 14 3.18 -9.72 -0.82
N VAL A 15 2.16 -8.94 -0.43
CA VAL A 15 2.35 -7.64 0.22
C VAL A 15 3.03 -7.81 1.58
N SER A 16 2.68 -8.83 2.36
CA SER A 16 3.31 -9.10 3.65
C SER A 16 4.80 -9.44 3.50
N VAL A 17 5.15 -10.31 2.53
CA VAL A 17 6.54 -10.67 2.24
C VAL A 17 7.33 -9.45 1.76
N ALA A 18 6.77 -8.64 0.85
CA ALA A 18 7.41 -7.42 0.36
C ALA A 18 7.76 -6.45 1.50
N ASN A 19 6.86 -6.27 2.48
CA ASN A 19 7.12 -5.40 3.63
C ASN A 19 8.17 -5.95 4.60
N ILE A 20 8.24 -7.27 4.79
CA ILE A 20 9.31 -7.91 5.58
C ILE A 20 10.66 -7.67 4.89
N LEU A 21 10.74 -7.93 3.59
CA LEU A 21 11.95 -7.69 2.80
C LEU A 21 12.36 -6.21 2.85
N LEU A 22 11.38 -5.30 2.78
CA LEU A 22 11.62 -3.86 2.91
C LEU A 22 12.23 -3.51 4.27
N LYS A 23 11.72 -4.05 5.39
CA LYS A 23 12.35 -3.81 6.69
C LYS A 23 13.76 -4.37 6.76
N ILE A 24 14.00 -5.58 6.26
CA ILE A 24 15.34 -6.18 6.26
C ILE A 24 16.30 -5.25 5.53
N PHE A 25 15.89 -4.80 4.33
CA PHE A 25 16.66 -3.84 3.54
C PHE A 25 16.92 -2.54 4.30
N VAL A 26 15.87 -1.91 4.87
CA VAL A 26 15.97 -0.69 5.68
C VAL A 26 16.91 -0.89 6.86
N ARG A 27 16.79 -1.99 7.61
CA ARG A 27 17.60 -2.26 8.80
C ARG A 27 19.08 -2.40 8.44
N ASP A 28 19.37 -3.16 7.39
CA ASP A 28 20.74 -3.51 7.02
C ASP A 28 21.45 -2.34 6.29
N HIS A 29 20.69 -1.39 5.76
CA HIS A 29 21.22 -0.24 4.99
C HIS A 29 20.84 1.13 5.58
N ALA A 30 20.24 1.21 6.77
CA ALA A 30 19.79 2.47 7.38
C ALA A 30 20.89 3.53 7.48
N GLN A 31 22.13 3.10 7.79
CA GLN A 31 23.28 4.00 7.93
C GLN A 31 23.83 4.49 6.58
N SER A 32 23.71 3.70 5.50
CA SER A 32 24.20 4.09 4.17
C SER A 32 23.17 4.90 3.38
N ILE A 33 21.88 4.72 3.67
CA ILE A 33 20.79 5.27 2.88
C ILE A 33 20.57 6.78 3.17
N GLY A 34 20.92 7.30 4.36
CA GLY A 34 21.02 8.74 4.66
C GLY A 34 19.79 9.60 4.28
N GLN A 35 19.89 10.94 4.37
CA GLN A 35 18.79 11.84 3.93
C GLN A 35 18.45 11.70 2.42
N ASN A 36 19.35 11.12 1.63
CA ASN A 36 19.15 10.89 0.19
C ASN A 36 18.25 9.68 -0.12
N ALA A 37 17.84 8.91 0.89
CA ALA A 37 16.91 7.79 0.76
C ALA A 37 15.61 8.15 0.03
N LEU A 38 15.05 9.30 0.42
CA LEU A 38 13.80 9.83 -0.09
C LEU A 38 13.96 10.16 -1.58
N ILE A 39 15.10 10.76 -1.94
CA ILE A 39 15.44 11.10 -3.32
C ILE A 39 15.69 9.83 -4.14
N GLY A 40 16.47 8.88 -3.63
CA GLY A 40 16.74 7.61 -4.33
C GLY A 40 15.46 6.80 -4.55
N THR A 41 14.57 6.77 -3.56
CA THR A 41 13.25 6.13 -3.68
C THR A 41 12.38 6.85 -4.70
N ALA A 42 12.33 8.19 -4.66
CA ALA A 42 11.59 8.99 -5.65
C ALA A 42 12.13 8.81 -7.08
N VAL A 43 13.44 8.66 -7.25
CA VAL A 43 14.09 8.39 -8.55
C VAL A 43 13.74 7.00 -9.06
N LEU A 44 13.84 5.96 -8.22
CA LEU A 44 13.45 4.59 -8.60
C LEU A 44 11.98 4.50 -9.00
N VAL A 45 11.12 5.22 -8.27
CA VAL A 45 9.71 5.39 -8.60
C VAL A 45 9.54 6.03 -9.97
N LEU A 46 10.18 7.17 -10.22
CA LEU A 46 10.04 7.91 -11.47
C LEU A 46 10.53 7.05 -12.65
N LEU A 47 11.61 6.31 -12.47
CA LEU A 47 12.12 5.36 -13.47
C LEU A 47 11.14 4.21 -13.72
N ALA A 48 10.55 3.65 -12.67
CA ALA A 48 9.54 2.60 -12.82
C ALA A 48 8.28 3.12 -13.54
N VAL A 49 7.84 4.33 -13.23
CA VAL A 49 6.70 4.99 -13.90
C VAL A 49 7.02 5.26 -15.38
N ALA A 50 8.20 5.80 -15.67
CA ALA A 50 8.64 6.09 -17.04
C ALA A 50 8.79 4.80 -17.87
N ALA A 51 9.37 3.75 -17.30
CA ALA A 51 9.48 2.45 -17.94
C ALA A 51 8.09 1.83 -18.19
N ALA A 52 7.19 1.89 -17.21
CA ALA A 52 5.83 1.39 -17.36
C ALA A 52 5.09 2.10 -18.50
N TYR A 53 5.21 3.43 -18.57
CA TYR A 53 4.62 4.23 -19.65
C TYR A 53 5.19 3.85 -21.02
N TYR A 54 6.52 3.77 -21.14
CA TYR A 54 7.19 3.51 -22.42
C TYR A 54 6.93 2.10 -22.96
N PHE A 55 6.96 1.08 -22.11
CA PHE A 55 6.86 -0.33 -22.52
C PHE A 55 5.42 -0.87 -22.57
N PHE A 56 4.50 -0.34 -21.76
CA PHE A 56 3.18 -0.95 -21.60
C PHE A 56 2.02 -0.01 -21.94
N PHE A 57 2.18 1.31 -21.78
CA PHE A 57 1.05 2.25 -21.87
C PHE A 57 1.11 3.21 -23.05
N ARG A 58 2.15 3.13 -23.89
CA ARG A 58 2.34 4.02 -25.04
C ARG A 58 1.19 3.98 -26.05
N GLU A 59 0.54 2.83 -26.21
CA GLU A 59 -0.60 2.63 -27.12
C GLU A 59 -1.94 2.53 -26.38
N ALA A 60 -1.94 2.71 -25.06
CA ALA A 60 -3.17 2.63 -24.28
C ALA A 60 -3.98 3.93 -24.38
N GLY A 61 -5.31 3.82 -24.24
CA GLY A 61 -6.20 4.98 -24.21
C GLY A 61 -5.85 5.96 -23.09
N GLN A 62 -6.06 7.26 -23.32
CA GLN A 62 -5.67 8.34 -22.41
C GLN A 62 -6.21 8.14 -20.99
N ASP A 63 -7.45 7.66 -20.84
CA ASP A 63 -8.07 7.39 -19.54
C ASP A 63 -7.33 6.28 -18.76
N PHE A 64 -6.92 5.22 -19.46
CA PHE A 64 -6.16 4.14 -18.86
C PHE A 64 -4.76 4.60 -18.44
N VAL A 65 -4.10 5.41 -19.26
CA VAL A 65 -2.81 6.02 -18.94
C VAL A 65 -2.91 6.87 -17.66
N LEU A 66 -3.93 7.71 -17.55
CA LEU A 66 -4.12 8.57 -16.37
C LEU A 66 -4.33 7.76 -15.09
N VAL A 67 -5.16 6.71 -15.15
CA VAL A 67 -5.39 5.81 -14.00
C VAL A 67 -4.11 5.06 -13.63
N ALA A 68 -3.38 4.53 -14.62
CA ALA A 68 -2.12 3.83 -14.38
C ALA A 68 -1.05 4.74 -13.76
N LEU A 69 -0.92 5.98 -14.26
CA LEU A 69 0.00 6.98 -13.69
C LEU A 69 -0.39 7.37 -12.27
N ALA A 70 -1.67 7.58 -11.99
CA ALA A 70 -2.16 7.87 -10.64
C ALA A 70 -1.85 6.70 -9.68
N LEU A 71 -2.11 5.46 -10.11
CA LEU A 71 -1.85 4.27 -9.31
C LEU A 71 -0.36 4.12 -8.99
N LEU A 72 0.51 4.35 -9.99
CA LEU A 72 1.96 4.33 -9.80
C LEU A 72 2.43 5.44 -8.86
N PHE A 73 1.92 6.68 -9.02
CA PHE A 73 2.26 7.81 -8.15
C PHE A 73 1.88 7.56 -6.69
N PHE A 74 0.64 7.13 -6.42
CA PHE A 74 0.19 6.85 -5.04
C PHE A 74 0.89 5.64 -4.43
N SER A 75 1.15 4.59 -5.22
CA SER A 75 1.89 3.41 -4.76
C SER A 75 3.33 3.77 -4.36
N ALA A 76 3.97 4.62 -5.15
CA ALA A 76 5.29 5.13 -4.88
C ALA A 76 5.38 6.03 -3.65
N LEU A 77 4.45 6.99 -3.53
CA LEU A 77 4.36 7.86 -2.37
C LEU A 77 4.13 7.03 -1.10
N SER A 78 3.23 6.05 -1.17
CA SER A 78 2.99 5.10 -0.08
C SER A 78 4.27 4.36 0.29
N PHE A 79 5.00 3.81 -0.68
CA PHE A 79 6.27 3.11 -0.43
C PHE A 79 7.31 4.01 0.27
N GLY A 80 7.47 5.27 -0.16
CA GLY A 80 8.38 6.22 0.47
C GLY A 80 8.01 6.53 1.92
N LEU A 81 6.72 6.71 2.21
CA LEU A 81 6.22 6.93 3.57
C LEU A 81 6.40 5.70 4.46
N VAL A 82 6.14 4.49 3.93
CA VAL A 82 6.37 3.24 4.65
C VAL A 82 7.86 3.04 4.94
N PHE A 83 8.73 3.32 3.97
CA PHE A 83 10.17 3.27 4.16
C PHE A 83 10.62 4.17 5.32
N LEU A 84 10.14 5.42 5.37
CA LEU A 84 10.43 6.35 6.46
C LEU A 84 9.88 5.85 7.81
N ALA A 85 8.63 5.38 7.84
CA ALA A 85 8.03 4.83 9.07
C ALA A 85 8.79 3.60 9.60
N LEU A 86 9.30 2.75 8.70
CA LEU A 86 10.11 1.59 9.08
C LEU A 86 11.51 1.97 9.56
N GLN A 87 11.99 3.20 9.37
CA GLN A 87 13.24 3.65 10.01
C GLN A 87 13.05 3.91 11.50
N THR A 88 11.87 4.40 11.91
CA THR A 88 11.59 4.82 13.29
C THR A 88 10.94 3.72 14.13
N GLU A 89 10.13 2.85 13.51
CA GLU A 89 9.25 1.95 14.24
C GLU A 89 9.38 0.46 13.88
N LYS A 90 8.79 -0.41 14.72
CA LYS A 90 8.72 -1.85 14.47
C LYS A 90 7.81 -2.15 13.27
N VAL A 91 8.19 -3.14 12.45
CA VAL A 91 7.39 -3.58 11.28
C VAL A 91 5.95 -3.86 11.66
N ALA A 92 5.76 -4.63 12.74
CA ALA A 92 4.44 -5.04 13.19
C ALA A 92 3.52 -3.83 13.46
N LEU A 93 4.06 -2.75 14.03
CA LEU A 93 3.29 -1.55 14.38
C LEU A 93 2.97 -0.71 13.14
N VAL A 94 3.96 -0.48 12.26
CA VAL A 94 3.75 0.20 10.97
C VAL A 94 2.73 -0.55 10.10
N MET A 95 2.84 -1.88 10.03
CA MET A 95 1.92 -2.72 9.26
C MET A 95 0.51 -2.78 9.86
N ALA A 96 0.40 -2.77 11.19
CA ALA A 96 -0.89 -2.68 11.85
C ALA A 96 -1.59 -1.36 11.46
N VAL A 97 -0.91 -0.22 11.55
CA VAL A 97 -1.48 1.07 11.12
C VAL A 97 -1.85 1.05 9.63
N LEU A 98 -0.99 0.50 8.75
CA LEU A 98 -1.31 0.37 7.32
C LEU A 98 -2.54 -0.50 7.06
N SER A 99 -2.80 -1.49 7.91
CA SER A 99 -4.00 -2.34 7.79
C SER A 99 -5.31 -1.56 8.00
N LEU A 100 -5.29 -0.41 8.71
CA LEU A 100 -6.43 0.51 8.77
C LEU A 100 -6.77 1.11 7.40
N GLY A 101 -5.84 1.11 6.44
CA GLY A 101 -6.12 1.49 5.07
C GLY A 101 -7.25 0.66 4.43
N THR A 102 -7.41 -0.60 4.86
CA THR A 102 -8.53 -1.46 4.41
C THR A 102 -9.88 -0.97 4.95
N VAL A 103 -9.90 -0.46 6.17
CA VAL A 103 -11.09 0.17 6.76
C VAL A 103 -11.42 1.46 6.03
N VAL A 104 -10.42 2.31 5.78
CA VAL A 104 -10.61 3.56 5.03
C VAL A 104 -11.15 3.27 3.62
N LEU A 105 -10.61 2.26 2.93
CA LEU A 105 -11.10 1.85 1.62
C LEU A 105 -12.54 1.34 1.66
N ALA A 106 -12.88 0.49 2.64
CA ALA A 106 -14.25 -0.01 2.81
C ALA A 106 -15.24 1.14 3.10
N MET A 107 -14.85 2.12 3.92
CA MET A 107 -15.70 3.29 4.18
C MET A 107 -15.84 4.19 2.95
N ALA A 108 -14.76 4.38 2.18
CA ALA A 108 -14.77 5.16 0.95
C ALA A 108 -15.57 4.47 -0.17
N SER A 109 -15.70 3.14 -0.14
CA SER A 109 -16.42 2.41 -1.20
C SER A 109 -17.93 2.67 -1.17
N ILE A 110 -18.49 3.05 -0.02
CA ILE A 110 -19.91 3.41 0.13
C ILE A 110 -20.28 4.62 -0.77
N PRO A 111 -19.69 5.82 -0.61
CA PRO A 111 -20.03 6.96 -1.47
C PRO A 111 -19.47 6.86 -2.89
N VAL A 112 -18.37 6.13 -3.12
CA VAL A 112 -17.68 6.11 -4.43
C VAL A 112 -18.25 5.03 -5.35
N PHE A 113 -18.54 3.84 -4.83
CA PHE A 113 -19.00 2.69 -5.62
C PHE A 113 -20.45 2.30 -5.32
N GLY A 114 -21.08 2.92 -4.32
CA GLY A 114 -22.45 2.59 -3.92
C GLY A 114 -22.55 1.27 -3.12
N ASP A 115 -21.43 0.81 -2.55
CA ASP A 115 -21.41 -0.42 -1.77
C ASP A 115 -22.27 -0.29 -0.52
N SER A 116 -22.97 -1.38 -0.17
CA SER A 116 -23.74 -1.48 1.07
C SER A 116 -23.19 -2.60 1.94
N PHE A 117 -22.92 -2.30 3.21
CA PHE A 117 -22.51 -3.30 4.19
C PHE A 117 -23.69 -3.75 5.04
N THR A 118 -23.78 -5.05 5.26
CA THR A 118 -24.69 -5.61 6.26
C THR A 118 -24.25 -5.20 7.68
N PRO A 119 -25.15 -5.16 8.67
CA PRO A 119 -24.78 -4.82 10.05
C PRO A 119 -23.65 -5.68 10.63
N LYS A 120 -23.56 -6.96 10.22
CA LYS A 120 -22.48 -7.87 10.62
C LYS A 120 -21.12 -7.44 10.06
N GLN A 121 -21.07 -7.01 8.79
CA GLN A 121 -19.85 -6.51 8.16
C GLN A 121 -19.41 -5.18 8.77
N ALA A 122 -20.36 -4.27 9.06
CA ALA A 122 -20.07 -3.01 9.74
C ALA A 122 -19.47 -3.24 11.13
N LEU A 123 -20.03 -4.16 11.93
CA LEU A 123 -19.47 -4.54 13.22
C LEU A 123 -18.06 -5.13 13.09
N ALA A 124 -17.80 -5.96 12.08
CA ALA A 124 -16.46 -6.51 11.83
C ALA A 124 -15.43 -5.40 11.53
N ILE A 125 -15.80 -4.39 10.75
CA ILE A 125 -14.95 -3.22 10.46
C ILE A 125 -14.65 -2.43 11.74
N ILE A 126 -15.65 -2.22 12.61
CA ILE A 126 -15.48 -1.55 13.91
C ILE A 126 -14.52 -2.33 14.80
N PHE A 127 -14.71 -3.64 14.95
CA PHE A 127 -13.82 -4.47 15.76
C PHE A 127 -12.39 -4.52 15.20
N ALA A 128 -12.22 -4.58 13.88
CA ALA A 128 -10.91 -4.50 13.24
C ALA A 128 -10.22 -3.15 13.56
N THR A 129 -10.97 -2.05 13.52
CA THR A 129 -10.46 -0.72 13.85
C THR A 129 -10.01 -0.65 15.31
N ILE A 130 -10.85 -1.10 16.25
CA ILE A 130 -10.51 -1.13 17.68
C ILE A 130 -9.27 -1.98 17.93
N SER A 131 -9.20 -3.18 17.33
CA SER A 131 -8.06 -4.09 17.48
C SER A 131 -6.74 -3.45 17.06
N VAL A 132 -6.73 -2.68 15.97
CA VAL A 132 -5.52 -1.99 15.52
C VAL A 132 -5.21 -0.79 16.43
N LEU A 133 -6.21 0.00 16.81
CA LEU A 133 -6.00 1.13 17.71
C LEU A 133 -5.41 0.70 19.05
N SER A 134 -5.87 -0.42 19.63
CA SER A 134 -5.32 -0.98 20.87
C SER A 134 -3.88 -1.49 20.77
N LEU A 135 -3.35 -1.69 19.55
CA LEU A 135 -1.96 -2.10 19.35
C LEU A 135 -1.00 -0.90 19.19
N VAL A 136 -1.56 0.28 18.90
CA VAL A 136 -0.80 1.50 18.56
C VAL A 136 -0.89 2.56 19.66
N LEU A 137 -2.02 2.63 20.39
CA LEU A 137 -2.24 3.50 21.55
C LEU A 137 -1.79 2.82 22.86
#